data_AF-A0A2W5YI05-F1
#
_entry.id   AF-A0A2W5YI05-F1
#
_cell.length_a   1.000
_cell.length_b   1.000
_cell.length_c   1.000
_cell.angle_alpha   90.00
_cell.angle_beta   90.00
_cell.angle_gamma   90.00
#
_symmetry.space_group_name_H-M   'P 1'
#
loop_
_entity.id
_entity.type
_entity.pdbx_description
1 polymer ?
#
loop_
_entity_poly.entity_id
_entity_poly.type
_entity_poly.pdbx_seq_one_letter_code
_entity_poly.pdbx_strand_id
1 'polypeptide(L)'
;MNRQTVNQASGVLPIVLSVAACALVLVALLTGEAASEKASGDEGTLAHVFQVLVLAELPFILIFIATADWRRISRIAGLLALQGVALMLAFAPVAFFRL
;
A
#
# COMPACT_ATOMS: atom_id res chain seq x y z
N MET A 1 -22.54 -13.37 -1.67
CA MET A 1 -21.58 -12.36 -2.17
C MET A 1 -21.22 -12.73 -3.60
N ASN A 2 -21.40 -11.84 -4.59
CA ASN A 2 -21.14 -12.17 -5.99
C ASN A 2 -19.62 -12.18 -6.26
N ARG A 3 -19.08 -13.14 -7.03
CA ARG A 3 -17.63 -13.23 -7.33
C ARG A 3 -17.06 -11.91 -7.90
N GLN A 4 -17.90 -11.21 -8.65
CA GLN A 4 -17.57 -9.92 -9.24
C GLN A 4 -17.39 -8.81 -8.19
N THR A 5 -18.16 -8.84 -7.10
CA THR A 5 -18.05 -7.88 -5.98
C THR A 5 -16.78 -8.13 -5.17
N VAL A 6 -16.43 -9.39 -4.94
CA VAL A 6 -15.18 -9.77 -4.25
C VAL A 6 -13.96 -9.33 -5.06
N ASN A 7 -13.99 -9.53 -6.38
CA ASN A 7 -12.91 -9.11 -7.28
C ASN A 7 -12.77 -7.57 -7.34
N GLN A 8 -13.88 -6.83 -7.41
CA GLN A 8 -13.82 -5.36 -7.37
C GLN A 8 -13.28 -4.83 -6.03
N ALA A 9 -13.77 -5.38 -4.91
CA ALA A 9 -13.30 -4.97 -3.59
C ALA A 9 -11.81 -5.28 -3.40
N SER A 10 -11.37 -6.50 -3.75
CA SER A 10 -9.95 -6.91 -3.65
C SER A 10 -9.03 -6.19 -4.64
N GLY A 11 -9.54 -5.63 -5.73
CA GLY A 11 -8.78 -4.75 -6.62
C GLY A 11 -8.56 -3.34 -6.08
N VAL A 12 -9.56 -2.79 -5.37
CA VAL A 12 -9.51 -1.40 -4.83
C VAL A 12 -8.84 -1.34 -3.46
N LEU A 13 -9.01 -2.36 -2.62
CA LEU A 13 -8.45 -2.42 -1.27
C LEU A 13 -6.94 -2.15 -1.21
N PRO A 14 -6.09 -2.78 -2.05
CA PRO A 14 -4.66 -2.51 -2.06
C PRO A 14 -4.34 -1.05 -2.38
N ILE A 15 -5.08 -0.41 -3.30
CA ILE A 15 -4.89 1.00 -3.64
C ILE A 15 -5.18 1.89 -2.44
N VAL A 16 -6.27 1.61 -1.71
CA VAL A 16 -6.63 2.35 -0.49
C VAL A 16 -5.56 2.17 0.59
N LEU A 17 -5.03 0.96 0.75
CA LEU A 17 -3.94 0.67 1.69
C LEU A 17 -2.67 1.43 1.33
N SER A 18 -2.26 1.45 0.06
CA SER A 18 -1.09 2.21 -0.39
C SER A 18 -1.26 3.72 -0.17
N VAL A 19 -2.45 4.26 -0.42
CA VAL A 19 -2.75 5.68 -0.17
C VAL A 19 -2.71 5.99 1.33
N ALA A 20 -3.27 5.11 2.17
CA ALA A 20 -3.20 5.25 3.62
C ALA A 20 -1.76 5.18 4.14
N ALA A 21 -0.94 4.26 3.61
CA ALA A 21 0.48 4.14 3.93
C ALA A 21 1.25 5.40 3.55
N CYS A 22 1.02 5.94 2.36
CA CYS A 22 1.62 7.20 1.92
C CYS A 22 1.21 8.38 2.81
N ALA A 23 -0.08 8.52 3.11
CA ALA A 23 -0.59 9.57 3.99
C ALA A 23 0.01 9.48 5.41
N LEU A 24 0.15 8.27 5.95
CA LEU A 24 0.79 8.02 7.24
C LEU A 24 2.24 8.53 7.27
N VAL A 25 3.04 8.18 6.25
CA VAL A 25 4.43 8.64 6.15
C VAL A 25 4.50 10.17 6.00
N LEU A 26 3.60 10.77 5.22
CA LEU A 26 3.55 12.23 5.06
C LEU A 26 3.18 12.94 6.38
N VAL A 27 2.22 12.40 7.14
CA VAL A 27 1.88 12.95 8.47
C VAL A 27 3.08 12.86 9.39
N ALA A 28 3.76 11.71 9.46
CA ALA A 28 4.96 11.51 10.27
C ALA A 28 6.09 12.51 9.95
N LEU A 29 6.24 12.85 8.66
CA LEU A 29 7.19 13.86 8.17
C LEU A 29 6.78 15.27 8.58
N LEU A 30 5.50 15.61 8.45
CA LEU A 30 4.97 16.95 8.75
C LEU A 30 4.90 17.24 10.26
N THR A 31 4.67 16.22 11.09
CA THR A 31 4.66 16.34 12.56
C THR A 31 6.07 16.31 13.15
N GLY A 32 7.08 15.94 12.36
CA GLY A 32 8.46 15.77 12.82
C GLY A 32 8.68 14.48 13.63
N GLU A 33 7.66 13.64 13.78
CA GLU A 33 7.77 12.34 14.46
C GLU A 33 8.80 11.45 13.77
N ALA A 34 8.83 11.44 12.44
CA ALA A 34 9.82 10.70 11.66
C ALA A 34 11.27 11.14 11.96
N ALA A 35 11.50 12.42 12.26
CA ALA A 35 12.81 12.92 12.66
C ALA A 35 13.11 12.62 14.13
N SER A 36 12.10 12.64 15.00
CA SER A 36 12.20 12.36 16.43
C SER A 36 12.49 10.88 16.71
N GLU A 37 11.80 9.96 16.04
CA GLU A 37 12.01 8.51 16.17
C GLU A 37 13.41 8.13 15.68
N LYS A 38 13.84 8.67 14.53
CA LYS A 38 15.20 8.49 13.99
C LYS A 38 16.30 9.00 14.91
N ALA A 39 16.12 10.16 15.55
CA ALA A 39 17.08 10.70 16.50
C ALA A 39 17.22 9.84 17.77
N SER A 40 16.18 9.08 18.10
CA SER A 40 16.15 8.18 19.25
C SER A 40 16.78 6.81 18.96
N GLY A 41 17.12 6.52 17.69
CA GLY A 41 17.65 5.23 17.25
C GLY A 41 16.59 4.13 17.17
N ASP A 42 15.31 4.50 17.23
CA ASP A 42 14.17 3.60 17.10
C ASP A 42 13.56 3.76 15.71
N GLU A 43 13.17 2.66 15.07
CA GLU A 43 12.44 2.69 13.79
C GLU A 43 11.04 3.30 13.98
N GLY A 44 10.50 3.23 15.20
CA GLY A 44 9.31 3.96 15.57
C GLY A 44 7.99 3.24 15.27
N THR A 45 6.93 3.65 15.95
CA THR A 45 5.61 2.99 15.82
C THR A 45 5.05 3.17 14.42
N LEU A 46 5.34 4.31 13.79
CA LEU A 46 4.86 4.64 12.45
C LEU A 46 5.51 3.76 11.36
N ALA A 47 6.77 3.35 11.54
CA ALA A 47 7.42 2.42 10.62
C ALA A 47 6.77 1.04 10.65
N HIS A 48 6.41 0.54 11.84
CA HIS A 48 5.69 -0.73 11.95
C HIS A 48 4.28 -0.66 11.36
N VAL A 49 3.56 0.45 11.55
CA VAL A 49 2.23 0.63 10.93
C VAL A 49 2.35 0.67 9.40
N PHE A 50 3.37 1.34 8.85
CA PHE A 50 3.67 1.31 7.42
C PHE A 50 3.95 -0.12 6.92
N GLN A 51 4.78 -0.88 7.63
CA GLN A 51 5.07 -2.29 7.29
C GLN A 51 3.81 -3.16 7.30
N VAL A 52 2.93 -3.00 8.30
CA VAL A 52 1.67 -3.74 8.37
C VAL A 52 0.74 -3.37 7.23
N LEU A 53 0.64 -2.08 6.87
CA LEU A 53 -0.16 -1.62 5.73
C LEU A 53 0.32 -2.25 4.42
N VAL A 54 1.64 -2.22 4.17
CA VAL A 54 2.24 -2.85 2.98
C VAL A 54 2.07 -4.37 2.99
N LEU A 55 2.30 -5.02 4.14
CA LEU A 55 2.16 -6.47 4.27
C LEU A 55 0.70 -6.91 4.08
N ALA A 56 -0.26 -6.09 4.51
CA ALA A 56 -1.67 -6.34 4.32
C ALA A 56 -2.09 -6.29 2.85
N GLU A 57 -1.37 -5.58 1.97
CA GLU A 57 -1.67 -5.57 0.53
C GLU A 57 -1.48 -6.95 -0.11
N LEU A 58 -0.47 -7.72 0.31
CA LEU A 58 -0.14 -9.03 -0.27
C LEU A 58 -1.33 -10.02 -0.30
N PRO A 59 -2.01 -10.32 0.82
CA PRO A 59 -3.16 -11.23 0.79
C PRO A 59 -4.30 -10.71 -0.09
N PHE A 60 -4.52 -9.39 -0.16
CA PHE A 60 -5.56 -8.84 -1.05
C PHE A 60 -5.20 -8.95 -2.53
N ILE A 61 -3.93 -8.70 -2.89
CA ILE A 61 -3.43 -8.91 -4.26
C ILE A 61 -3.54 -10.38 -4.64
N LEU A 62 -3.20 -11.31 -3.74
CA LEU A 62 -3.34 -12.75 -3.98
C LEU A 62 -4.80 -13.16 -4.21
N ILE A 63 -5.73 -12.66 -3.38
CA ILE A 63 -7.17 -12.90 -3.55
C ILE A 63 -7.67 -12.29 -4.85
N PHE A 64 -7.21 -11.09 -5.22
CA PHE A 64 -7.55 -10.46 -6.48
C PHE A 64 -7.12 -11.31 -7.67
N ILE A 65 -5.86 -11.75 -7.71
CA ILE A 65 -5.32 -12.64 -8.75
C ILE A 65 -6.09 -13.97 -8.81
N ALA A 66 -6.38 -14.58 -7.66
CA ALA A 66 -7.11 -15.85 -7.59
C ALA A 66 -8.58 -15.74 -8.04
N THR A 67 -9.20 -14.57 -7.86
CA THR A 67 -10.61 -14.31 -8.23
C THR A 67 -10.75 -13.50 -9.53
N ALA A 68 -9.64 -13.16 -10.17
CA ALA A 68 -9.59 -12.37 -11.38
C ALA A 68 -10.23 -13.11 -12.55
N ASP A 69 -11.04 -12.39 -13.35
CA ASP A 69 -11.58 -12.91 -14.59
C ASP A 69 -10.55 -12.76 -15.71
N TRP A 70 -9.68 -13.77 -15.84
CA TRP A 70 -8.59 -13.83 -16.82
C TRP A 70 -9.04 -13.69 -18.28
N ARG A 71 -10.35 -13.67 -18.57
CA ARG A 71 -10.86 -13.28 -19.89
C ARG A 71 -10.67 -11.79 -20.20
N ARG A 72 -10.44 -10.94 -19.20
CA ARG A 72 -10.20 -9.49 -19.34
C ARG A 72 -8.80 -9.10 -18.84
N ILE A 73 -7.77 -9.72 -19.40
CA ILE A 73 -6.35 -9.53 -19.03
C ILE A 73 -5.95 -8.05 -19.00
N SER A 74 -6.35 -7.26 -20.00
CA SER A 74 -5.98 -5.83 -20.07
C SER A 74 -6.47 -5.02 -18.87
N ARG A 75 -7.68 -5.31 -18.36
CA ARG A 75 -8.24 -4.65 -17.18
C ARG A 75 -7.52 -5.09 -15.89
N ILE A 76 -7.19 -6.38 -15.78
CA ILE A 76 -6.46 -6.92 -14.63
C ILE A 76 -5.04 -6.37 -14.60
N ALA A 77 -4.36 -6.34 -15.74
CA ALA A 77 -3.03 -5.76 -15.89
C ALA A 77 -3.02 -4.26 -15.54
N GLY A 78 -4.03 -3.50 -15.97
CA GLY A 78 -4.17 -2.10 -15.59
C GLY A 78 -4.36 -1.89 -14.08
N LEU A 79 -5.16 -2.73 -13.42
CA LEU A 79 -5.35 -2.69 -11.97
C LEU A 79 -4.07 -3.07 -11.21
N LEU A 80 -3.38 -4.13 -11.63
CA LEU A 80 -2.08 -4.53 -11.06
C LEU A 80 -1.01 -3.45 -11.26
N ALA A 81 -0.97 -2.82 -12.44
CA ALA A 81 -0.05 -1.71 -12.69
C ALA A 81 -0.36 -0.53 -11.78
N LEU A 82 -1.64 -0.19 -11.59
CA LEU A 82 -2.04 0.89 -10.69
C LEU A 82 -1.70 0.58 -9.22
N GLN A 83 -1.90 -0.67 -8.78
CA GLN A 83 -1.47 -1.14 -7.45
C GLN A 83 0.05 -1.01 -7.29
N GLY A 84 0.82 -1.44 -8.29
CA GLY A 84 2.29 -1.30 -8.28
C GLY A 84 2.74 0.16 -8.23
N VAL A 85 2.10 1.05 -8.99
CA VAL A 85 2.39 2.50 -8.95
C VAL A 85 2.02 3.10 -7.60
N ALA A 86 0.88 2.72 -7.02
CA ALA A 86 0.46 3.20 -5.70
C ALA A 86 1.45 2.75 -4.61
N LEU A 87 1.91 1.50 -4.67
CA LEU A 87 2.94 0.98 -3.76
C LEU A 87 4.27 1.73 -3.92
N MET A 88 4.73 1.95 -5.16
CA MET A 88 5.92 2.76 -5.44
C MET A 88 5.80 4.17 -4.86
N LEU A 89 4.61 4.76 -4.96
CA LEU A 89 4.33 6.08 -4.40
C LEU A 89 4.32 6.08 -2.87
N ALA A 90 3.85 5.01 -2.24
CA ALA A 90 3.93 4.84 -0.78
C ALA A 90 5.38 4.70 -0.29
N PHE A 91 6.25 4.05 -1.07
CA PHE A 91 7.68 3.96 -0.78
C PHE A 91 8.47 5.24 -1.12
N ALA A 92 7.95 6.11 -2.00
CA ALA A 92 8.65 7.30 -2.44
C ALA A 92 9.12 8.23 -1.29
N PRO A 93 8.27 8.59 -0.30
CA PRO A 93 8.74 9.40 0.81
C PRO A 93 9.78 8.67 1.69
N VAL A 94 9.63 7.37 1.94
CA VAL A 94 10.64 6.58 2.67
C VAL A 94 12.00 6.63 1.96
N ALA A 95 12.01 6.41 0.64
CA ALA A 95 13.23 6.44 -0.18
C ALA A 95 13.84 7.85 -0.29
N PHE A 96 13.00 8.88 -0.45
CA PHE A 96 13.44 10.26 -0.63
C PHE A 96 14.01 10.85 0.67
N PHE A 97 13.35 10.60 1.80
CA PHE A 97 13.76 11.11 3.11
C PHE A 97 14.78 10.21 3.82
N ARG A 98 15.15 9.07 3.22
CA ARG A 98 16.04 8.04 3.79
C ARG A 98 15.68 7.73 5.24
N LEU A 99 14.41 7.45 5.44
CA LEU A 99 13.90 6.96 6.73
C LEU A 99 14.45 5.56 6.98
#